data_AF-A0A0U9H574-F1
#
_entry.id   AF-A0A0U9H574-F1
#
_cell.length_a   1.000
_cell.length_b   1.000
_cell.length_c   1.000
_cell.angle_alpha   90.00
_cell.angle_beta   90.00
_cell.angle_gamma   90.00
#
_symmetry.space_group_name_H-M   'P 1'
#
loop_
_entity.id
_entity.type
_entity.pdbx_description
1 polymer ?
#
loop_
_entity_poly.entity_id
_entity_poly.type
_entity_poly.pdbx_seq_one_letter_code
_entity_poly.pdbx_strand_id
1 'polypeptide(L)'
;MNIEHKQEQFLNEIINLKQDLISSLNSESVEKYRAKYKGKYSPERFKEYFIEKIAIHAIFKYILIRMIEDSMQRVKAKLNEEGLSVWHEMSKNYRKDYDVLYQLAEKDIKREKDLADIFVETVYDEEQFVSKIERVITDYIPLLAKYDFKSLDANTTLTIIEKLYSAEKREELQRFDQPSFVINFLLQQVGLV
;
A
#
# COMPACT_ATOMS: atom_id res chain seq x y z
N MET A 1 5.87 13.97 12.28
CA MET A 1 4.73 14.86 12.01
C MET A 1 3.45 14.12 12.33
N ASN A 2 2.62 14.64 13.23
CA ASN A 2 1.31 14.05 13.51
C ASN A 2 0.39 14.26 12.28
N ILE A 3 -0.23 13.17 11.81
CA ILE A 3 -1.06 13.14 10.61
C ILE A 3 -2.38 13.91 10.82
N GLU A 4 -3.01 13.83 11.99
CA GLU A 4 -4.27 14.54 12.30
C GLU A 4 -4.11 16.06 12.09
N HIS A 5 -2.96 16.62 12.48
CA HIS A 5 -2.65 18.04 12.33
C HIS A 5 -2.14 18.44 10.93
N LYS A 6 -1.75 17.46 10.10
CA LYS A 6 -1.21 17.65 8.74
C LYS A 6 -2.00 16.83 7.72
N GLN A 7 -3.28 16.61 7.98
CA GLN A 7 -4.11 15.64 7.27
C GLN A 7 -4.17 15.94 5.78
N GLU A 8 -4.39 17.19 5.39
CA GLU A 8 -4.47 17.58 3.97
C GLU A 8 -3.15 17.31 3.23
N GLN A 9 -2.01 17.64 3.83
CA GLN A 9 -0.71 17.39 3.23
C GLN A 9 -0.48 15.88 3.07
N PHE A 10 -0.74 15.10 4.11
CA PHE A 10 -0.62 13.65 4.07
C PHE A 10 -1.53 13.03 3.00
N LEU A 11 -2.79 13.45 2.94
CA LEU A 11 -3.75 12.98 1.93
C LEU A 11 -3.27 13.32 0.51
N ASN A 12 -2.75 14.51 0.27
CA ASN A 12 -2.21 14.88 -1.03
C ASN A 12 -1.01 14.00 -1.41
N GLU A 13 -0.10 13.72 -0.47
CA GLU A 13 1.04 12.83 -0.72
C GLU A 13 0.58 11.40 -1.06
N ILE A 14 -0.44 10.87 -0.37
CA ILE A 14 -1.00 9.54 -0.64
C ILE A 14 -1.81 9.50 -1.96
N ILE A 15 -2.51 10.58 -2.32
CA ILE A 15 -3.21 10.69 -3.61
C ILE A 15 -2.20 10.71 -4.77
N ASN A 16 -1.11 11.45 -4.63
CA ASN A 16 -0.05 11.50 -5.62
C ASN A 16 0.62 10.12 -5.77
N LEU A 17 0.89 9.44 -4.65
CA LEU A 17 1.39 8.06 -4.65
C LEU A 17 0.48 7.13 -5.47
N LYS A 18 -0.83 7.24 -5.28
CA LYS A 18 -1.81 6.46 -6.06
C LYS A 18 -1.73 6.76 -7.56
N GLN A 19 -1.65 8.02 -7.94
CA GLN A 19 -1.57 8.43 -9.35
C GLN A 19 -0.29 7.91 -10.00
N ASP A 20 0.83 7.98 -9.29
CA ASP A 20 2.13 7.48 -9.79
C ASP A 20 2.15 5.96 -9.90
N LEU A 21 1.55 5.24 -8.94
CA LEU A 21 1.36 3.79 -9.02
C LEU A 21 0.52 3.40 -10.24
N ILE A 22 -0.65 4.03 -10.43
CA ILE A 22 -1.51 3.77 -11.60
C ILE A 22 -0.76 4.05 -12.89
N SER A 23 -0.04 5.18 -12.97
CA SER A 23 0.72 5.57 -14.15
C SER A 23 1.83 4.55 -14.47
N SER A 24 2.56 4.10 -13.46
CA SER A 24 3.61 3.08 -13.61
C SER A 24 3.05 1.73 -14.08
N LEU A 25 1.92 1.32 -13.51
CA LEU A 25 1.25 0.05 -13.76
C LEU A 25 0.43 0.01 -15.06
N ASN A 26 0.06 1.15 -15.64
CA ASN A 26 -0.76 1.20 -16.87
C ASN A 26 -0.12 0.52 -18.09
N SER A 27 1.21 0.34 -18.08
CA SER A 27 1.91 -0.44 -19.12
C SER A 27 1.73 -1.96 -19.00
N GLU A 28 1.30 -2.45 -17.84
CA GLU A 28 1.19 -3.89 -17.57
C GLU A 28 0.00 -4.54 -18.27
N SER A 29 0.20 -5.82 -18.60
CA SER A 29 -0.87 -6.68 -19.11
C SER A 29 -1.58 -7.38 -17.97
N VAL A 30 -2.91 -7.27 -17.96
CA VAL A 30 -3.79 -7.92 -16.97
C VAL A 30 -4.78 -8.90 -17.60
N GLU A 31 -4.67 -9.14 -18.92
CA GLU A 31 -5.67 -9.93 -19.65
C GLU A 31 -5.80 -11.36 -19.12
N LYS A 32 -4.72 -11.93 -18.58
CA LYS A 32 -4.72 -13.26 -17.97
C LYS A 32 -5.73 -13.41 -16.83
N TYR A 33 -6.07 -12.31 -16.13
CA TYR A 33 -7.06 -12.31 -15.05
C TYR A 33 -8.49 -12.04 -15.53
N ARG A 34 -8.68 -11.64 -16.80
CA ARG A 34 -9.97 -11.16 -17.31
C ARG A 34 -10.97 -12.27 -17.62
N ALA A 35 -10.53 -13.53 -17.74
CA ALA A 35 -11.34 -14.63 -18.26
C ALA A 35 -12.75 -14.73 -17.64
N LYS A 36 -12.86 -14.56 -16.31
CA LYS A 36 -14.12 -14.62 -15.56
C LYS A 36 -15.00 -13.36 -15.63
N TYR A 37 -14.47 -12.28 -16.18
CA TYR A 37 -15.12 -10.97 -16.26
C TYR A 37 -15.56 -10.61 -17.68
N LYS A 38 -15.35 -11.52 -18.64
CA LYS A 38 -15.87 -11.38 -20.00
C LYS A 38 -17.39 -11.19 -19.98
N GLY A 39 -17.87 -10.19 -20.69
CA GLY A 39 -19.28 -9.80 -20.72
C GLY A 39 -19.73 -8.90 -19.56
N LYS A 40 -18.94 -8.76 -18.49
CA LYS A 40 -19.19 -7.79 -17.40
C LYS A 40 -18.47 -6.46 -17.65
N TYR A 41 -17.22 -6.53 -18.11
CA TYR A 41 -16.38 -5.35 -18.38
C TYR A 41 -15.76 -5.41 -19.77
N SER A 42 -15.62 -4.23 -20.40
CA SER A 42 -14.75 -4.07 -21.57
C SER A 42 -13.29 -4.37 -21.18
N PRO A 43 -12.39 -4.70 -22.13
CA PRO A 43 -10.97 -4.90 -21.83
C PRO A 43 -10.36 -3.71 -21.10
N GLU A 44 -10.66 -2.49 -21.56
CA GLU A 44 -10.12 -1.24 -21.04
C GLU A 44 -10.64 -0.98 -19.62
N ARG A 45 -11.96 -1.14 -19.40
CA ARG A 45 -12.56 -0.92 -18.08
C ARG A 45 -12.08 -1.95 -17.06
N PHE A 46 -11.95 -3.21 -17.48
CA PHE A 46 -11.35 -4.25 -16.63
C PHE A 46 -9.93 -3.86 -16.23
N LYS A 47 -9.12 -3.43 -17.19
CA LYS A 47 -7.74 -3.01 -16.93
C LYS A 47 -7.67 -1.84 -15.96
N GLU A 48 -8.44 -0.78 -16.21
CA GLU A 48 -8.52 0.39 -15.34
C GLU A 48 -8.80 -0.01 -13.88
N TYR A 49 -9.85 -0.80 -13.66
CA TYR A 49 -10.25 -1.25 -12.34
C TYR A 49 -9.23 -2.18 -11.68
N PHE A 50 -8.67 -3.12 -12.45
CA PHE A 50 -7.70 -4.08 -11.91
C PHE A 50 -6.41 -3.37 -11.48
N ILE A 51 -5.91 -2.44 -12.31
CA ILE A 51 -4.75 -1.61 -11.97
C ILE A 51 -5.05 -0.70 -10.77
N GLU A 52 -6.25 -0.12 -10.71
CA GLU A 52 -6.63 0.70 -9.56
C GLU A 52 -6.66 -0.13 -8.27
N LYS A 53 -7.16 -1.37 -8.30
CA LYS A 53 -7.14 -2.26 -7.13
C LYS A 53 -5.72 -2.65 -6.72
N ILE A 54 -4.81 -2.88 -7.66
CA ILE A 54 -3.38 -3.11 -7.37
C ILE A 54 -2.77 -1.91 -6.65
N ALA A 55 -3.00 -0.70 -7.17
CA ALA A 55 -2.47 0.53 -6.56
C ALA A 55 -3.01 0.74 -5.13
N ILE A 56 -4.31 0.52 -4.91
CA ILE A 56 -4.91 0.61 -3.57
C ILE A 56 -4.33 -0.45 -2.63
N HIS A 57 -4.19 -1.70 -3.10
CA HIS A 57 -3.56 -2.77 -2.33
C HIS A 57 -2.15 -2.38 -1.88
N ALA A 58 -1.31 -1.88 -2.78
CA ALA A 58 0.05 -1.46 -2.48
C ALA A 58 0.12 -0.33 -1.44
N ILE A 59 -0.71 0.70 -1.59
CA ILE A 59 -0.76 1.83 -0.63
C ILE A 59 -1.19 1.34 0.74
N PHE A 60 -2.26 0.55 0.80
CA PHE A 60 -2.79 0.03 2.05
C PHE A 60 -1.80 -0.91 2.74
N LYS A 61 -1.04 -1.69 1.97
CA LYS A 61 0.04 -2.53 2.47
C LYS A 61 1.14 -1.68 3.11
N TYR A 62 1.58 -0.61 2.43
CA TYR A 62 2.53 0.35 2.98
C TYR A 62 2.02 1.01 4.27
N ILE A 63 0.77 1.50 4.27
CA ILE A 63 0.15 2.11 5.46
C ILE A 63 0.15 1.13 6.63
N LEU A 64 -0.28 -0.12 6.42
CA LEU A 64 -0.29 -1.14 7.48
C LEU A 64 1.10 -1.42 8.02
N ILE A 65 2.12 -1.56 7.16
CA ILE A 65 3.50 -1.75 7.59
C ILE A 65 3.92 -0.62 8.53
N ARG A 66 3.62 0.62 8.16
CA ARG A 66 3.95 1.81 8.97
C ARG A 66 3.17 1.89 10.28
N MET A 67 1.89 1.52 10.28
CA MET A 67 1.08 1.45 11.50
C MET A 67 1.64 0.40 12.48
N ILE A 68 2.04 -0.77 11.98
CA ILE A 68 2.64 -1.85 12.78
C ILE A 68 4.02 -1.41 13.31
N GLU A 69 4.83 -0.76 12.48
CA GLU A 69 6.12 -0.19 12.87
C GLU A 69 5.95 0.79 14.04
N ASP A 70 5.14 1.83 13.85
CA ASP A 70 5.05 2.95 14.80
C ASP A 70 4.26 2.59 16.07
N SER A 71 3.23 1.74 15.95
CA SER A 71 2.32 1.41 17.07
C SER A 71 2.71 0.15 17.82
N MET A 72 3.19 -0.89 17.12
CA MET A 72 3.47 -2.20 17.73
C MET A 72 4.97 -2.46 17.91
N GLN A 73 5.85 -1.65 17.27
CA GLN A 73 7.31 -1.82 17.31
C GLN A 73 7.77 -3.21 16.84
N ARG A 74 7.02 -3.85 15.93
CA ARG A 74 7.31 -5.20 15.40
C ARG A 74 8.06 -5.21 14.07
N VAL A 75 8.34 -4.04 13.52
CA VAL A 75 9.15 -3.87 12.31
C VAL A 75 10.55 -3.45 12.74
N LYS A 76 11.57 -4.24 12.44
CA LYS A 76 12.97 -3.92 12.78
C LYS A 76 13.58 -3.02 11.71
N ALA A 77 13.29 -3.31 10.44
CA ALA A 77 13.62 -2.47 9.30
C ALA A 77 12.71 -1.23 9.24
N LYS A 78 12.97 -0.27 10.12
CA LYS A 78 12.15 0.94 10.27
C LYS A 78 12.20 1.84 9.04
N LEU A 79 11.04 2.32 8.59
CA LEU A 79 10.86 3.23 7.46
C LEU A 79 10.69 4.69 7.93
N ASN A 80 10.53 4.95 9.23
CA ASN A 80 10.44 6.31 9.79
C ASN A 80 11.77 7.08 9.76
N GLU A 81 11.74 8.37 10.08
CA GLU A 81 12.95 9.24 10.01
C GLU A 81 14.15 8.69 10.78
N GLU A 82 13.93 8.12 11.98
CA GLU A 82 14.97 7.49 12.78
C GLU A 82 15.53 6.26 12.05
N GLY A 83 14.65 5.40 11.56
CA GLY A 83 14.99 4.22 10.77
C GLY A 83 15.80 4.54 9.51
N LEU A 84 15.40 5.57 8.76
CA LEU A 84 16.12 6.00 7.57
C LEU A 84 17.50 6.57 7.90
N SER A 85 17.63 7.30 9.02
CA SER A 85 18.91 7.81 9.50
C SER A 85 19.87 6.65 9.84
N VAL A 86 19.41 5.66 10.59
CA VAL A 86 20.19 4.46 10.92
C VAL A 86 20.52 3.66 9.67
N TRP A 87 19.56 3.50 8.76
CA TRP A 87 19.78 2.84 7.47
C TRP A 87 20.89 3.53 6.69
N HIS A 88 20.88 4.85 6.56
CA HIS A 88 21.92 5.61 5.87
C HIS A 88 23.30 5.47 6.49
N GLU A 89 23.39 5.40 7.82
CA GLU A 89 24.66 5.17 8.51
C GLU A 89 25.23 3.77 8.27
N MET A 90 24.36 2.76 8.19
CA MET A 90 24.76 1.37 7.88
C MET A 90 25.05 1.19 6.39
N SER A 91 24.25 1.81 5.54
CA SER A 91 24.26 1.67 4.09
C SER A 91 25.22 2.67 3.43
N LYS A 92 26.32 3.07 4.10
CA LYS A 92 27.30 4.08 3.61
C LYS A 92 27.79 3.87 2.16
N ASN A 93 27.65 2.66 1.60
CA ASN A 93 27.95 2.30 0.21
C ASN A 93 26.72 2.10 -0.70
N TYR A 94 25.51 2.04 -0.14
CA TYR A 94 24.20 1.79 -0.76
C TYR A 94 23.29 2.98 -0.47
N ARG A 95 23.55 4.11 -1.14
CA ARG A 95 22.72 5.32 -0.96
C ARG A 95 21.36 5.08 -1.61
N LYS A 96 20.31 4.98 -0.78
CA LYS A 96 18.87 4.98 -1.16
C LYS A 96 18.28 3.64 -1.62
N ASP A 97 18.84 2.51 -1.19
CA ASP A 97 18.24 1.18 -1.40
C ASP A 97 17.03 0.97 -0.46
N TYR A 98 16.03 1.87 -0.54
CA TYR A 98 14.83 1.77 0.30
C TYR A 98 13.87 0.69 -0.18
N ASP A 99 14.04 0.19 -1.41
CA ASP A 99 13.39 -1.01 -1.91
C ASP A 99 13.78 -2.22 -1.03
N VAL A 100 15.08 -2.38 -0.76
CA VAL A 100 15.59 -3.44 0.13
C VAL A 100 15.06 -3.25 1.55
N LEU A 101 15.08 -2.01 2.06
CA LEU A 101 14.56 -1.71 3.39
C LEU A 101 13.05 -2.02 3.49
N TYR A 102 12.26 -1.67 2.49
CA TYR A 102 10.84 -1.96 2.40
C TYR A 102 10.56 -3.48 2.38
N GLN A 103 11.31 -4.23 1.57
CA GLN A 103 11.21 -5.68 1.54
C GLN A 103 11.57 -6.34 2.88
N LEU A 104 12.56 -5.79 3.61
CA LEU A 104 12.91 -6.26 4.94
C LEU A 104 11.78 -5.96 5.95
N ALA A 105 11.16 -4.78 5.87
CA ALA A 105 10.03 -4.42 6.72
C ALA A 105 8.83 -5.34 6.51
N GLU A 106 8.49 -5.65 5.25
CA GLU A 106 7.45 -6.63 4.93
C GLU A 106 7.79 -8.04 5.46
N LYS A 107 9.05 -8.47 5.31
CA LYS A 107 9.52 -9.77 5.81
C LYS A 107 9.46 -9.87 7.33
N ASP A 108 9.73 -8.79 8.05
CA ASP A 108 9.59 -8.77 9.51
C ASP A 108 8.15 -9.07 9.92
N ILE A 109 7.16 -8.44 9.26
CA ILE A 109 5.73 -8.65 9.55
C ILE A 109 5.27 -10.05 9.15
N LYS A 110 5.69 -10.56 7.99
CA LYS A 110 5.35 -11.91 7.54
C LYS A 110 5.87 -13.01 8.50
N ARG A 111 6.83 -12.71 9.38
CA ARG A 111 7.33 -13.64 10.41
C ARG A 111 6.51 -13.61 11.70
N GLU A 112 5.70 -12.58 11.92
CA GLU A 112 4.82 -12.45 13.07
C GLU A 112 3.57 -13.31 12.86
N LYS A 113 3.39 -14.33 13.70
CA LYS A 113 2.34 -15.36 13.50
C LYS A 113 0.92 -14.81 13.43
N ASP A 114 0.63 -13.73 14.15
CA ASP A 114 -0.68 -13.09 14.23
C ASP A 114 -0.92 -12.04 13.13
N LEU A 115 0.11 -11.67 12.36
CA LEU A 115 0.02 -10.68 11.28
C LEU A 115 0.26 -11.29 9.89
N ALA A 116 0.90 -12.46 9.82
CA ALA A 116 1.29 -13.11 8.57
C ALA A 116 0.11 -13.30 7.60
N ASP A 117 -1.07 -13.68 8.11
CA ASP A 117 -2.26 -13.93 7.30
C ASP A 117 -2.78 -12.68 6.57
N ILE A 118 -2.51 -11.48 7.11
CA ILE A 118 -2.89 -10.20 6.48
C ILE A 118 -2.02 -9.93 5.24
N PHE A 119 -0.78 -10.40 5.25
CA PHE A 119 0.24 -10.15 4.23
C PHE A 119 0.50 -11.37 3.32
N VAL A 120 -0.43 -12.34 3.30
CA VAL A 120 -0.40 -13.44 2.34
C VAL A 120 -0.42 -12.89 0.92
N GLU A 121 0.50 -13.38 0.09
CA GLU A 121 0.63 -12.96 -1.30
C GLU A 121 -0.63 -13.26 -2.10
N THR A 122 -1.05 -12.28 -2.89
CA THR A 122 -2.23 -12.34 -3.75
C THR A 122 -1.83 -12.13 -5.21
N VAL A 123 -2.79 -12.15 -6.12
CA VAL A 123 -2.53 -11.78 -7.53
C VAL A 123 -2.02 -10.35 -7.68
N TYR A 124 -2.24 -9.49 -6.68
CA TYR A 124 -1.79 -8.11 -6.66
C TYR A 124 -0.31 -7.98 -6.26
N ASP A 125 0.29 -9.05 -5.74
CA ASP A 125 1.69 -9.18 -5.34
C ASP A 125 2.52 -9.99 -6.36
N GLU A 126 2.00 -10.23 -7.56
CA GLU A 126 2.78 -10.92 -8.59
C GLU A 126 3.98 -10.09 -9.06
N GLU A 127 5.08 -10.76 -9.39
CA GLU A 127 6.37 -10.16 -9.76
C GLU A 127 6.26 -9.07 -10.85
N GLN A 128 5.35 -9.27 -11.82
CA GLN A 128 5.08 -8.30 -12.90
C GLN A 128 4.63 -6.91 -12.37
N PHE A 129 4.02 -6.86 -11.19
CA PHE A 129 3.56 -5.63 -10.56
C PHE A 129 4.53 -5.13 -9.50
N VAL A 130 5.09 -6.06 -8.70
CA VAL A 130 5.90 -5.74 -7.51
C VAL A 130 7.06 -4.82 -7.84
N SER A 131 7.84 -5.12 -8.88
CA SER A 131 9.00 -4.28 -9.25
C SER A 131 8.63 -2.81 -9.54
N LYS A 132 7.48 -2.58 -10.17
CA LYS A 132 6.96 -1.24 -10.45
C LYS A 132 6.40 -0.57 -9.21
N ILE A 133 5.71 -1.33 -8.36
CA ILE A 133 5.16 -0.86 -7.09
C ILE A 133 6.30 -0.43 -6.17
N GLU A 134 7.28 -1.29 -5.94
CA GLU A 134 8.42 -1.05 -5.05
C GLU A 134 9.22 0.17 -5.49
N ARG A 135 9.44 0.33 -6.80
CA ARG A 135 10.10 1.52 -7.33
C ARG A 135 9.35 2.80 -6.96
N VAL A 136 8.04 2.84 -7.16
CA VAL A 136 7.24 4.04 -6.82
C VAL A 136 7.20 4.24 -5.31
N ILE A 137 6.97 3.20 -4.52
CA ILE A 137 6.95 3.31 -3.05
C ILE A 137 8.30 3.83 -2.53
N THR A 138 9.42 3.36 -3.09
CA THR A 138 10.79 3.77 -2.74
C THR A 138 11.00 5.27 -2.88
N ASP A 139 10.45 5.89 -3.92
CA ASP A 139 10.53 7.33 -4.13
C ASP A 139 9.72 8.11 -3.08
N TYR A 140 8.67 7.50 -2.52
CA TYR A 140 7.80 8.09 -1.51
C TYR A 140 8.23 7.81 -0.06
N ILE A 141 9.06 6.80 0.20
CA ILE A 141 9.51 6.44 1.56
C ILE A 141 10.09 7.67 2.30
N PRO A 142 11.04 8.45 1.74
CA PRO A 142 11.57 9.62 2.44
C PRO A 142 10.52 10.70 2.71
N LEU A 143 9.58 10.90 1.78
CA LEU A 143 8.51 11.88 1.92
C LEU A 143 7.56 11.51 3.05
N LEU A 144 7.22 10.21 3.13
CA LEU A 144 6.27 9.67 4.08
C LEU A 144 6.90 9.34 5.45
N ALA A 145 8.23 9.20 5.52
CA ALA A 145 8.96 8.86 6.74
C ALA A 145 8.75 9.86 7.87
N LYS A 146 8.53 11.13 7.51
CA LYS A 146 8.26 12.22 8.45
C LYS A 146 6.91 12.11 9.15
N TYR A 147 5.99 11.26 8.69
CA TYR A 147 4.70 11.09 9.34
C TYR A 147 4.74 10.00 10.41
N ASP A 148 3.98 10.26 11.46
CA ASP A 148 3.81 9.38 12.60
C ASP A 148 2.52 8.57 12.42
N PHE A 149 2.65 7.30 12.00
CA PHE A 149 1.48 6.49 11.64
C PHE A 149 0.68 6.01 12.85
N LYS A 150 1.22 6.13 14.07
CA LYS A 150 0.43 5.89 15.29
C LYS A 150 -0.67 6.94 15.50
N SER A 151 -0.58 8.09 14.82
CA SER A 151 -1.64 9.11 14.83
C SER A 151 -2.69 8.90 13.73
N LEU A 152 -2.71 7.74 13.05
CA LEU A 152 -3.83 7.36 12.19
C LEU A 152 -4.95 6.79 13.05
N ASP A 153 -5.88 7.66 13.47
CA ASP A 153 -7.11 7.24 14.10
C ASP A 153 -8.11 6.65 13.09
N ALA A 154 -9.21 6.09 13.59
CA ALA A 154 -10.25 5.48 12.75
C ALA A 154 -10.88 6.47 11.77
N ASN A 155 -11.06 7.75 12.18
CA ASN A 155 -11.67 8.78 11.32
C ASN A 155 -10.75 9.18 10.16
N THR A 156 -9.45 9.33 10.44
CA THR A 156 -8.44 9.66 9.43
C THR A 156 -8.26 8.48 8.48
N THR A 157 -8.24 7.26 9.01
CA THR A 157 -8.21 6.02 8.22
C THR A 157 -9.42 5.92 7.29
N LEU A 158 -10.63 6.18 7.80
CA LEU A 158 -11.85 6.22 6.99
C LEU A 158 -11.76 7.31 5.91
N THR A 159 -11.22 8.49 6.23
CA THR A 159 -11.03 9.56 5.25
C THR A 159 -10.08 9.16 4.13
N ILE A 160 -8.96 8.51 4.45
CA ILE A 160 -8.03 7.95 3.46
C ILE A 160 -8.74 6.95 2.57
N ILE A 161 -9.51 6.03 3.17
CA ILE A 161 -10.30 5.05 2.43
C ILE A 161 -11.29 5.75 1.51
N GLU A 162 -12.07 6.74 1.95
CA GLU A 162 -13.02 7.43 1.08
C GLU A 162 -12.35 8.20 -0.07
N LYS A 163 -11.14 8.73 0.15
CA LYS A 163 -10.39 9.45 -0.89
C LYS A 163 -9.76 8.52 -1.93
N LEU A 164 -9.21 7.39 -1.49
CA LEU A 164 -8.53 6.45 -2.39
C LEU A 164 -9.47 5.38 -2.94
N TYR A 165 -10.51 5.04 -2.20
CA TYR A 165 -11.38 3.90 -2.41
C TYR A 165 -12.81 4.25 -1.96
N SER A 166 -13.42 5.20 -2.67
CA SER A 166 -14.77 5.70 -2.40
C SER A 166 -15.82 4.57 -2.44
N ALA A 167 -16.98 4.78 -1.82
CA ALA A 167 -18.07 3.80 -1.81
C ALA A 167 -18.42 3.22 -3.19
N GLU A 168 -18.55 4.07 -4.22
CA GLU A 168 -18.80 3.64 -5.62
C GLU A 168 -17.69 2.70 -6.14
N LYS A 169 -16.43 3.06 -5.89
CA LYS A 169 -15.28 2.23 -6.29
C LYS A 169 -15.20 0.95 -5.48
N ARG A 170 -15.53 1.00 -4.18
CA ARG A 170 -15.59 -0.19 -3.31
C ARG A 170 -16.55 -1.21 -3.87
N GLU A 171 -17.75 -0.78 -4.21
CA GLU A 171 -18.76 -1.65 -4.80
C GLU A 171 -18.26 -2.36 -6.07
N GLU A 172 -17.57 -1.63 -6.96
CA GLU A 172 -17.05 -2.21 -8.19
C GLU A 172 -15.82 -3.11 -7.96
N LEU A 173 -14.81 -2.65 -7.23
CA LEU A 173 -13.53 -3.37 -7.10
C LEU A 173 -13.60 -4.55 -6.12
N GLN A 174 -14.55 -4.55 -5.17
CA GLN A 174 -14.80 -5.71 -4.30
C GLN A 174 -15.50 -6.86 -5.03
N ARG A 175 -16.12 -6.62 -6.20
CA ARG A 175 -16.71 -7.68 -7.04
C ARG A 175 -15.68 -8.58 -7.73
N PHE A 176 -14.39 -8.21 -7.67
CA PHE A 176 -13.34 -9.08 -8.17
C PHE A 176 -13.13 -10.27 -7.22
N ASP A 177 -13.23 -11.48 -7.77
CA ASP A 177 -13.04 -12.78 -7.11
C ASP A 177 -11.70 -12.87 -6.36
N GLN A 178 -10.67 -12.16 -6.81
CA GLN A 178 -9.37 -12.18 -6.16
C GLN A 178 -9.39 -11.29 -4.91
N PRO A 179 -9.20 -11.88 -3.71
CA PRO A 179 -9.22 -11.11 -2.47
C PRO A 179 -7.93 -10.30 -2.30
N SER A 180 -8.02 -9.25 -1.51
CA SER A 180 -6.87 -8.52 -0.98
C SER A 180 -7.02 -8.49 0.55
N PHE A 181 -6.26 -9.33 1.24
CA PHE A 181 -6.35 -9.45 2.71
C PHE A 181 -6.00 -8.15 3.42
N VAL A 182 -4.99 -7.44 2.91
CA VAL A 182 -4.63 -6.06 3.30
C VAL A 182 -5.81 -5.10 3.22
N ILE A 183 -6.52 -5.07 2.09
CA ILE A 183 -7.67 -4.17 1.91
C ILE A 183 -8.80 -4.57 2.86
N ASN A 184 -9.11 -5.85 2.91
CA ASN A 184 -10.20 -6.36 3.75
C ASN A 184 -9.94 -6.06 5.23
N PHE A 185 -8.71 -6.26 5.70
CA PHE A 185 -8.33 -5.96 7.07
C PHE A 185 -8.55 -4.49 7.41
N LEU A 186 -8.06 -3.55 6.58
CA LEU A 186 -8.25 -2.12 6.83
C LEU A 186 -9.73 -1.72 6.83
N LEU A 187 -10.53 -2.24 5.91
CA LEU A 187 -11.96 -1.95 5.86
C LEU A 187 -12.70 -2.48 7.10
N GLN A 188 -12.33 -3.65 7.62
CA GLN A 188 -12.89 -4.19 8.86
C GLN A 188 -12.56 -3.31 10.07
N GLN A 189 -11.33 -2.77 10.15
CA GLN A 189 -10.93 -1.88 11.25
C GLN A 189 -11.77 -0.60 11.33
N VAL A 190 -12.38 -0.16 10.21
CA VAL A 190 -13.25 1.02 10.15
C VAL A 190 -14.74 0.67 10.00
N GLY A 191 -15.11 -0.61 10.16
CA GLY A 191 -16.51 -1.06 10.15
C GLY A 191 -17.20 -0.98 8.78
N LEU A 192 -16.43 -1.12 7.69
CA LEU A 192 -16.95 -1.06 6.32
C LEU A 192 -17.20 -2.44 5.68
N VAL A 193 -16.83 -3.53 6.37
CA VAL A 193 -17.14 -4.93 6.02
C VAL A 193 -17.13 -5.80 7.27
#